data_AF-A0A4R1AE31-F1
#
_entry.id   AF-A0A4R1AE31-F1
#
_cell.length_a   1.000
_cell.length_b   1.000
_cell.length_c   1.000
_cell.angle_alpha   90.00
_cell.angle_beta   90.00
_cell.angle_gamma   90.00
#
_symmetry.space_group_name_H-M   'P 1'
#
loop_
_entity.id
_entity.type
_entity.pdbx_description
1 polymer ?
#
loop_
_entity_poly.entity_id
_entity_poly.type
_entity_poly.pdbx_seq_one_letter_code
_entity_poly.pdbx_strand_id
1 'polypeptide(L)'
;MSEESTARDAPLWRRPYLLAALVFGLGCVVAGGVAVFVTDNELGSASLVAAGVAVAGFGVFGDRVRSVEAGGVKLGLEQRAEQDFVAAAQARATGDVERAARLERRAAMLRTTAAAVGTRYEHLRASQPSGWDRTKQLEAVMQSARDMDTSALSPADVEDVFDTGGEGNRVVALALIERDPRLATLEVLKQATVHSRSSFEQYHGLSAAEAALPFLSPDDRLRLRRAVEALLIGPLGDSSSDRRTVARRILDATRADEERVGDGVVPGPPEDRG
;
A
#
# COMPACT_ATOMS: atom_id res chain seq x y z
N MET A 1 -34.31 -20.82 -21.15
CA MET A 1 -35.42 -19.86 -21.28
C MET A 1 -35.70 -19.35 -19.88
N SER A 2 -35.39 -18.12 -19.49
CA SER A 2 -35.19 -16.89 -20.25
C SER A 2 -34.07 -16.06 -19.61
N GLU A 3 -33.42 -15.27 -20.45
CA GLU A 3 -32.48 -14.21 -20.09
C GLU A 3 -33.18 -13.14 -19.24
N GLU A 4 -32.49 -12.60 -18.24
CA GLU A 4 -32.65 -11.19 -17.91
C GLU A 4 -31.35 -10.59 -17.40
N SER A 5 -30.76 -9.81 -18.30
CA SER A 5 -29.59 -8.96 -18.14
C SER A 5 -29.79 -7.97 -17.00
N THR A 6 -28.92 -8.04 -15.99
CA THR A 6 -28.69 -6.91 -15.07
C THR A 6 -27.21 -6.57 -15.03
N ALA A 7 -26.71 -6.04 -16.14
CA ALA A 7 -25.53 -5.20 -16.15
C ALA A 7 -25.80 -4.00 -15.23
N ARG A 8 -25.34 -4.07 -13.97
CA ARG A 8 -25.38 -2.94 -13.04
C ARG A 8 -24.15 -2.07 -13.27
N ASP A 9 -24.45 -0.85 -13.68
CA ASP A 9 -23.54 0.21 -14.06
C ASP A 9 -22.40 0.42 -13.05
N ALA A 10 -21.19 0.55 -13.59
CA ALA A 10 -20.11 1.21 -12.88
C ALA A 10 -20.59 2.60 -12.42
N PRO A 11 -20.17 3.09 -11.24
CA PRO A 11 -20.63 4.37 -10.71
C PRO A 11 -20.45 5.50 -11.75
N LEU A 12 -21.59 5.93 -12.31
CA LEU A 12 -21.69 6.88 -13.42
C LEU A 12 -21.11 8.25 -13.10
N TRP A 13 -20.72 8.53 -11.85
CA TRP A 13 -20.23 9.84 -11.43
C TRP A 13 -18.76 10.11 -11.79
N ARG A 14 -17.92 9.11 -12.10
CA ARG A 14 -16.50 9.36 -12.47
C ARG A 14 -16.27 9.70 -13.95
N ARG A 15 -17.10 9.15 -14.85
CA ARG A 15 -17.08 9.45 -16.29
C ARG A 15 -17.43 10.91 -16.62
N PRO A 16 -18.41 11.59 -15.99
CA PRO A 16 -18.75 12.96 -16.30
C PRO A 16 -17.65 13.92 -15.87
N TYR A 17 -16.86 13.66 -14.83
CA TYR A 17 -15.75 14.56 -14.46
C TYR A 17 -14.61 14.51 -15.50
N LEU A 18 -14.27 13.33 -16.01
CA LEU A 18 -13.25 13.20 -17.07
C LEU A 18 -13.75 13.81 -18.39
N LEU A 19 -15.00 13.55 -18.77
CA LEU A 19 -15.62 14.20 -19.92
C LEU A 19 -15.74 15.71 -19.74
N ALA A 20 -16.14 16.19 -18.56
CA ALA A 20 -16.26 17.62 -18.27
C ALA A 20 -14.89 18.29 -18.28
N ALA A 21 -13.85 17.69 -17.72
CA ALA A 21 -12.49 18.23 -17.78
C ALA A 21 -11.96 18.28 -19.22
N LEU A 22 -12.25 17.28 -20.03
CA LEU A 22 -11.82 17.21 -21.44
C LEU A 22 -12.59 18.23 -22.30
N VAL A 23 -13.91 18.34 -22.11
CA VAL A 23 -14.76 19.34 -22.78
C VAL A 23 -14.38 20.76 -22.36
N PHE A 24 -14.14 20.98 -21.06
CA PHE A 24 -13.71 22.27 -20.53
C PHE A 24 -12.32 22.66 -21.07
N GLY A 25 -11.37 21.73 -21.04
CA GLY A 25 -10.04 21.93 -21.61
C GLY A 25 -10.08 22.27 -23.11
N LEU A 26 -10.87 21.54 -23.89
CA LEU A 26 -11.08 21.83 -25.31
C LEU A 26 -11.75 23.19 -25.53
N GLY A 27 -12.72 23.54 -24.69
CA GLY A 27 -13.38 24.85 -24.69
C GLY A 27 -12.40 25.99 -24.44
N CYS A 28 -11.49 25.85 -23.46
CA CYS A 28 -10.45 26.83 -23.18
C CYS A 28 -9.44 26.97 -24.34
N VAL A 29 -9.08 25.87 -25.02
CA VAL A 29 -8.19 25.91 -26.20
C VAL A 29 -8.86 26.63 -27.37
N VAL A 30 -10.12 26.33 -27.66
CA VAL A 30 -10.88 26.98 -28.74
C VAL A 30 -11.10 28.46 -28.43
N ALA A 31 -11.52 28.80 -27.21
CA ALA A 31 -11.71 30.19 -26.78
C ALA A 31 -10.40 30.99 -26.79
N GLY A 32 -9.30 30.39 -26.32
CA GLY A 32 -7.97 30.98 -26.39
C GLY A 32 -7.52 31.22 -27.84
N GLY A 33 -7.73 30.24 -28.72
CA GLY A 33 -7.43 30.35 -30.15
C GLY A 33 -8.21 31.47 -30.85
N VAL A 34 -9.51 31.62 -30.56
CA VAL A 34 -10.32 32.72 -31.10
C VAL A 34 -9.89 34.08 -30.54
N ALA A 35 -9.56 34.16 -29.25
CA ALA A 35 -9.11 35.39 -28.61
C ALA A 35 -7.77 35.93 -29.15
N VAL A 36 -6.87 35.05 -29.61
CA VAL A 36 -5.62 35.45 -30.31
C VAL A 36 -5.90 36.26 -31.57
N PHE A 37 -6.98 35.97 -32.30
CA PHE A 37 -7.28 36.64 -33.57
C PHE A 37 -8.21 37.85 -33.44
N VAL A 38 -8.92 37.99 -32.31
CA VAL A 38 -9.93 39.04 -32.11
C VAL A 38 -9.42 40.15 -31.17
N THR A 39 -8.37 39.91 -30.39
CA THR A 39 -7.92 40.84 -29.34
C THR A 39 -6.46 41.23 -29.50
N ASP A 40 -6.13 42.51 -29.28
CA ASP A 40 -4.75 43.03 -29.29
C ASP A 40 -3.96 42.65 -28.01
N ASN A 41 -4.49 41.74 -27.19
CA ASN A 41 -3.97 41.42 -25.87
C ASN A 41 -3.22 40.09 -25.87
N GLU A 42 -2.12 40.05 -26.64
CA GLU A 42 -1.32 38.85 -26.96
C GLU A 42 -0.96 38.00 -25.72
N LEU A 43 -0.71 38.66 -24.58
CA LEU A 43 -0.29 38.02 -23.33
C LEU A 43 -1.42 37.23 -22.63
N GLY A 44 -2.66 37.69 -22.74
CA GLY A 44 -3.83 37.03 -22.15
C GLY A 44 -4.28 35.82 -22.95
N SER A 45 -4.15 35.89 -24.27
CA SER A 45 -4.56 34.83 -25.20
C SER A 45 -3.59 33.64 -25.15
N ALA A 46 -2.28 33.92 -25.11
CA ALA A 46 -1.23 32.89 -25.03
C ALA A 46 -1.29 32.10 -23.72
N SER A 47 -1.57 32.77 -22.59
CA SER A 47 -1.70 32.13 -21.28
C SER A 47 -2.93 31.22 -21.19
N LEU A 48 -4.04 31.57 -21.85
CA LEU A 48 -5.26 30.76 -21.90
C LEU A 48 -5.09 29.50 -22.74
N VAL A 49 -4.38 29.59 -23.87
CA VAL A 49 -4.00 28.42 -24.69
C VAL A 49 -3.06 27.50 -23.93
N ALA A 50 -2.03 28.05 -23.26
CA ALA A 50 -1.09 27.27 -22.45
C ALA A 50 -1.79 26.54 -21.29
N ALA A 51 -2.70 27.22 -20.58
CA ALA A 51 -3.50 26.63 -19.52
C ALA A 51 -4.44 25.54 -20.05
N GLY A 52 -5.10 25.76 -21.20
CA GLY A 52 -5.95 24.78 -21.86
C GLY A 52 -5.19 23.51 -22.29
N VAL A 53 -4.00 23.67 -22.87
CA VAL A 53 -3.11 22.56 -23.25
C VAL A 53 -2.63 21.80 -22.01
N ALA A 54 -2.27 22.49 -20.93
CA ALA A 54 -1.87 21.85 -19.68
C ALA A 54 -3.00 21.01 -19.07
N VAL A 55 -4.22 21.56 -18.98
CA VAL A 55 -5.39 20.85 -18.44
C VAL A 55 -5.81 19.67 -19.32
N ALA A 56 -5.82 19.84 -20.65
CA ALA A 56 -6.09 18.75 -21.58
C ALA A 56 -5.00 17.66 -21.50
N GLY A 57 -3.74 18.07 -21.34
CA GLY A 57 -2.62 17.18 -21.07
C GLY A 57 -2.84 16.34 -19.80
N PHE A 58 -3.24 16.95 -18.69
CA PHE A 58 -3.57 16.22 -17.46
C PHE A 58 -4.74 15.23 -17.64
N GLY A 59 -5.74 15.56 -18.45
CA GLY A 59 -6.84 14.64 -18.77
C GLY A 59 -6.42 13.42 -19.60
N VAL A 60 -5.49 13.59 -20.56
CA VAL A 60 -5.00 12.52 -21.45
C VAL A 60 -3.87 11.70 -20.81
N PHE A 61 -2.99 12.34 -20.04
CA PHE A 61 -1.83 11.72 -19.42
C PHE A 61 -2.04 11.31 -17.96
N GLY A 62 -3.13 11.73 -17.31
CA GLY A 62 -3.43 11.37 -15.92
C GLY A 62 -3.49 9.85 -15.69
N ASP A 63 -4.01 9.09 -16.67
CA ASP A 63 -4.00 7.62 -16.62
C ASP A 63 -2.62 7.02 -16.92
N ARG A 64 -1.73 7.74 -17.64
CA ARG A 64 -0.36 7.28 -17.91
C ARG A 64 0.61 7.53 -16.77
N VAL A 65 0.43 8.58 -15.96
CA VAL A 65 1.30 8.85 -14.80
C VAL A 65 1.23 7.70 -13.77
N ARG A 66 0.04 7.11 -13.56
CA ARG A 66 -0.11 5.88 -12.75
C ARG A 66 0.61 4.66 -13.34
N SER A 67 0.69 4.57 -14.66
CA SER A 67 1.42 3.47 -15.33
C SER A 67 2.95 3.61 -15.20
N VAL A 68 3.46 4.82 -15.02
CA VAL A 68 4.90 5.07 -14.80
C VAL A 68 5.30 4.71 -13.36
N GLU A 69 4.46 4.98 -12.37
CA GLU A 69 4.66 4.48 -10.99
C GLU A 69 4.64 2.95 -10.93
N ALA A 70 3.74 2.29 -11.67
CA ALA A 70 3.73 0.83 -11.77
C ALA A 70 4.97 0.26 -12.50
N GLY A 71 5.55 1.00 -13.44
CA GLY A 71 6.76 0.62 -14.19
C GLY A 71 8.06 0.81 -13.40
N GLY A 72 8.22 1.92 -12.66
CA GLY A 72 9.42 2.21 -11.86
C GLY A 72 9.59 1.28 -10.65
N VAL A 73 8.48 0.82 -10.08
CA VAL A 73 8.43 -0.08 -8.92
C VAL A 73 8.86 -1.51 -9.24
N LYS A 74 8.42 -2.03 -10.40
CA LYS A 74 8.83 -3.36 -10.87
C LYS A 74 10.35 -3.45 -11.08
N LEU A 75 10.96 -2.36 -11.53
CA LEU A 75 12.40 -2.27 -11.74
C LEU A 75 13.20 -2.41 -10.44
N GLY A 76 12.70 -1.90 -9.31
CA GLY A 76 13.42 -1.97 -8.03
C GLY A 76 13.57 -3.40 -7.50
N LEU A 77 12.47 -4.17 -7.46
CA LEU A 77 12.51 -5.56 -7.00
C LEU A 77 13.22 -6.48 -8.00
N GLU A 78 13.06 -6.26 -9.31
CA GLU A 78 13.80 -7.00 -10.33
C GLU A 78 15.31 -6.73 -10.25
N GLN A 79 15.71 -5.47 -10.06
CA GLN A 79 17.11 -5.11 -9.86
C GLN A 79 17.69 -5.76 -8.62
N ARG A 80 16.95 -5.79 -7.50
CA ARG A 80 17.39 -6.43 -6.25
C ARG A 80 17.56 -7.94 -6.42
N ALA A 81 16.61 -8.59 -7.11
CA ALA A 81 16.72 -9.99 -7.41
C ALA A 81 17.93 -10.30 -8.31
N GLU A 82 18.21 -9.44 -9.29
CA GLU A 82 19.41 -9.58 -10.14
C GLU A 82 20.70 -9.43 -9.31
N GLN A 83 20.76 -8.47 -8.39
CA GLN A 83 21.88 -8.32 -7.47
C GLN A 83 22.08 -9.59 -6.61
N ASP A 84 21.00 -10.17 -6.09
CA ASP A 84 21.05 -11.41 -5.32
C ASP A 84 21.53 -12.59 -6.18
N PHE A 85 21.13 -12.67 -7.46
CA PHE A 85 21.64 -13.68 -8.40
C PHE A 85 23.15 -13.53 -8.63
N VAL A 86 23.63 -12.30 -8.85
CA VAL A 86 25.07 -12.03 -9.03
C VAL A 86 25.84 -12.40 -7.77
N ALA A 87 25.34 -12.01 -6.60
CA ALA A 87 25.95 -12.34 -5.30
C ALA A 87 25.95 -13.86 -5.04
N ALA A 88 24.90 -14.58 -5.45
CA ALA A 88 24.86 -16.03 -5.36
C ALA A 88 25.92 -16.70 -6.24
N ALA A 89 26.11 -16.20 -7.47
CA ALA A 89 27.15 -16.71 -8.37
C ALA A 89 28.56 -16.50 -7.79
N GLN A 90 28.80 -15.34 -7.17
CA GLN A 90 30.06 -15.06 -6.46
C GLN A 90 30.25 -15.99 -5.27
N ALA A 91 29.22 -16.20 -4.44
CA ALA A 91 29.27 -17.12 -3.31
C ALA A 91 29.59 -18.56 -3.74
N ARG A 92 29.01 -19.04 -4.86
CA ARG A 92 29.38 -20.35 -5.43
C ARG A 92 30.84 -20.40 -5.88
N ALA A 93 31.33 -19.34 -6.52
CA ALA A 93 32.72 -19.28 -6.97
C ALA A 93 33.72 -19.32 -5.79
N THR A 94 33.33 -18.81 -4.62
CA THR A 94 34.14 -18.89 -3.39
C THR A 94 33.89 -20.15 -2.55
N GLY A 95 33.03 -21.07 -3.00
CA GLY A 95 32.71 -22.32 -2.29
C GLY A 95 31.67 -22.20 -1.16
N ASP A 96 31.04 -21.03 -0.98
CA ASP A 96 30.00 -20.80 0.03
C ASP A 96 28.62 -21.18 -0.54
N VAL A 97 28.35 -22.49 -0.53
CA VAL A 97 27.15 -23.08 -1.13
C VAL A 97 25.87 -22.69 -0.37
N GLU A 98 25.93 -22.58 0.96
CA GLU A 98 24.76 -22.22 1.78
C GLU A 98 24.31 -20.79 1.53
N ARG A 99 25.26 -19.85 1.47
CA ARG A 99 24.97 -18.45 1.14
C ARG A 99 24.41 -18.33 -0.27
N ALA A 100 24.99 -19.03 -1.25
CA ALA A 100 24.48 -19.04 -2.61
C ALA A 100 23.03 -19.52 -2.68
N ALA A 101 22.71 -20.65 -2.04
CA ALA A 101 21.36 -21.21 -2.04
C ALA A 101 20.34 -20.27 -1.36
N ARG A 102 20.73 -19.57 -0.29
CA ARG A 102 19.87 -18.58 0.37
C ARG A 102 19.59 -17.38 -0.55
N LEU A 103 20.63 -16.84 -1.20
CA LEU A 103 20.50 -15.72 -2.12
C LEU A 103 19.65 -16.06 -3.34
N GLU A 104 19.78 -17.27 -3.88
CA GLU A 104 18.92 -17.76 -4.98
C GLU A 104 17.45 -17.85 -4.59
N ARG A 105 17.14 -18.41 -3.41
CA ARG A 105 15.77 -18.48 -2.90
C ARG A 105 15.17 -17.09 -2.72
N ARG A 106 15.95 -16.15 -2.15
CA ARG A 106 15.56 -14.75 -1.99
C ARG A 106 15.31 -14.08 -3.34
N ALA A 107 16.21 -14.24 -4.31
CA ALA A 107 16.07 -13.67 -5.65
C ALA A 107 14.82 -14.21 -6.38
N ALA A 108 14.58 -15.53 -6.29
CA ALA A 108 13.40 -16.17 -6.88
C ALA A 108 12.10 -15.64 -6.26
N MET A 109 12.07 -15.43 -4.94
CA MET A 109 10.93 -14.81 -4.25
C MET A 109 10.70 -13.39 -4.76
N LEU A 110 11.72 -12.54 -4.74
CA LEU A 110 11.60 -11.14 -5.13
C LEU A 110 11.10 -10.99 -6.57
N ARG A 111 11.58 -11.83 -7.51
CA ARG A 111 11.05 -11.87 -8.88
C ARG A 111 9.60 -12.30 -8.93
N THR A 112 9.21 -13.32 -8.18
CA THR A 112 7.83 -13.81 -8.14
C THR A 112 6.87 -12.74 -7.61
N THR A 113 7.29 -12.04 -6.55
CA THR A 113 6.56 -10.90 -5.97
C THR A 113 6.40 -9.77 -6.98
N ALA A 114 7.49 -9.35 -7.63
CA ALA A 114 7.48 -8.28 -8.63
C ALA A 114 6.64 -8.62 -9.88
N ALA A 115 6.75 -9.86 -10.36
CA ALA A 115 6.17 -10.25 -11.65
C ALA A 115 4.69 -10.63 -11.55
N ALA A 116 4.25 -11.30 -10.48
CA ALA A 116 2.95 -11.98 -10.49
C ALA A 116 1.95 -11.40 -9.51
N VAL A 117 2.33 -11.12 -8.26
CA VAL A 117 1.34 -10.90 -7.20
C VAL A 117 0.94 -9.43 -7.06
N GLY A 118 1.92 -8.53 -6.99
CA GLY A 118 1.65 -7.09 -6.94
C GLY A 118 0.93 -6.59 -8.20
N THR A 119 1.39 -7.02 -9.38
CA THR A 119 0.77 -6.64 -10.66
C THR A 119 -0.67 -7.16 -10.78
N ARG A 120 -0.94 -8.40 -10.34
CA ARG A 120 -2.30 -8.98 -10.37
C ARG A 120 -3.24 -8.25 -9.42
N TYR A 121 -2.76 -7.87 -8.23
CA TYR A 121 -3.53 -7.05 -7.29
C TYR A 121 -3.96 -5.73 -7.95
N GLU A 122 -2.98 -4.98 -8.49
CA GLU A 122 -3.23 -3.67 -9.09
C GLU A 122 -4.19 -3.77 -10.29
N HIS A 123 -3.99 -4.77 -11.14
CA HIS A 123 -4.87 -5.01 -12.27
C HIS A 123 -6.31 -5.30 -11.83
N LEU A 124 -6.52 -6.20 -10.85
CA LEU A 124 -7.86 -6.50 -10.33
C LEU A 124 -8.53 -5.27 -9.73
N ARG A 125 -7.76 -4.46 -9.00
CA ARG A 125 -8.26 -3.25 -8.37
C ARG A 125 -8.63 -2.16 -9.37
N ALA A 126 -7.85 -1.99 -10.43
CA ALA A 126 -8.10 -1.02 -11.49
C ALA A 126 -9.23 -1.43 -12.44
N SER A 127 -9.36 -2.73 -12.73
CA SER A 127 -10.32 -3.24 -13.71
C SER A 127 -11.72 -3.50 -13.16
N GLN A 128 -11.87 -3.70 -11.84
CA GLN A 128 -13.15 -4.05 -11.23
C GLN A 128 -13.61 -3.01 -10.20
N PRO A 129 -14.92 -2.68 -10.16
CA PRO A 129 -15.48 -1.81 -9.14
C PRO A 129 -15.38 -2.47 -7.75
N SER A 130 -15.45 -1.63 -6.70
CA SER A 130 -15.52 -2.13 -5.32
C SER A 130 -16.75 -3.02 -5.14
N GLY A 131 -16.55 -4.21 -4.58
CA GLY A 131 -17.61 -5.18 -4.34
C GLY A 131 -17.07 -6.50 -3.81
N TRP A 132 -17.97 -7.38 -3.38
CA TRP A 132 -17.62 -8.64 -2.73
C TRP A 132 -16.80 -9.57 -3.64
N ASP A 133 -17.17 -9.69 -4.92
CA ASP A 133 -16.44 -10.51 -5.90
C ASP A 133 -15.00 -10.03 -6.10
N ARG A 134 -14.78 -8.71 -6.12
CA ARG A 134 -13.44 -8.14 -6.20
C ARG A 134 -12.66 -8.47 -4.94
N THR A 135 -13.23 -8.25 -3.75
CA THR A 135 -12.57 -8.56 -2.47
C THR A 135 -12.17 -10.04 -2.42
N LYS A 136 -13.05 -10.96 -2.83
CA LYS A 136 -12.73 -12.40 -2.89
C LYS A 136 -11.54 -12.70 -3.79
N GLN A 137 -11.43 -12.02 -4.94
CA GLN A 137 -10.27 -12.17 -5.83
C GLN A 137 -9.01 -11.55 -5.25
N LEU A 138 -9.09 -10.40 -4.57
CA LEU A 138 -7.95 -9.81 -3.87
C LEU A 138 -7.45 -10.71 -2.72
N GLU A 139 -8.36 -11.36 -1.99
CA GLU A 139 -8.00 -12.37 -0.98
C GLU A 139 -7.30 -13.59 -1.58
N ALA A 140 -7.68 -14.02 -2.79
CA ALA A 140 -6.95 -15.09 -3.48
C ALA A 140 -5.52 -14.67 -3.85
N VAL A 141 -5.30 -13.38 -4.14
CA VAL A 141 -3.96 -12.82 -4.33
C VAL A 141 -3.17 -12.82 -3.03
N MET A 142 -3.79 -12.43 -1.91
CA MET A 142 -3.19 -12.52 -0.57
C MET A 142 -2.79 -13.96 -0.23
N GLN A 143 -3.68 -14.92 -0.48
CA GLN A 143 -3.38 -16.32 -0.21
C GLN A 143 -2.18 -16.82 -1.01
N SER A 144 -2.07 -16.42 -2.29
CA SER A 144 -0.93 -16.78 -3.12
C SER A 144 0.40 -16.25 -2.56
N ALA A 145 0.39 -15.07 -1.91
CA ALA A 145 1.57 -14.54 -1.22
C ALA A 145 1.86 -15.26 0.11
N ARG A 146 0.82 -15.64 0.87
CA ARG A 146 0.99 -16.42 2.11
C ARG A 146 1.56 -17.82 1.86
N ASP A 147 1.34 -18.37 0.67
CA ASP A 147 1.86 -19.69 0.28
C ASP A 147 3.36 -19.65 -0.13
N MET A 148 3.96 -18.45 -0.22
CA MET A 148 5.38 -18.32 -0.56
C MET A 148 6.31 -18.80 0.56
N ASP A 149 7.48 -19.30 0.17
CA ASP A 149 8.55 -19.64 1.11
C ASP A 149 9.21 -18.35 1.65
N THR A 150 9.06 -18.13 2.95
CA THR A 150 9.61 -16.98 3.66
C THR A 150 10.96 -17.26 4.33
N SER A 151 11.47 -18.49 4.26
CA SER A 151 12.65 -18.93 5.03
C SER A 151 13.94 -18.19 4.70
N ALA A 152 14.03 -17.60 3.50
CA ALA A 152 15.17 -16.81 3.04
C ALA A 152 15.02 -15.30 3.26
N LEU A 153 13.89 -14.86 3.81
CA LEU A 153 13.56 -13.44 3.96
C LEU A 153 13.97 -12.90 5.32
N SER A 154 14.33 -11.63 5.32
CA SER A 154 14.51 -10.82 6.52
C SER A 154 13.42 -9.76 6.65
N PRO A 155 13.22 -9.16 7.84
CA PRO A 155 12.31 -8.03 8.00
C PRO A 155 12.63 -6.86 7.05
N ALA A 156 13.91 -6.59 6.81
CA ALA A 156 14.36 -5.55 5.87
C ALA A 156 13.94 -5.85 4.42
N ASP A 157 13.86 -7.13 4.03
CA ASP A 157 13.41 -7.49 2.68
C ASP A 157 11.91 -7.24 2.51
N VAL A 158 11.12 -7.47 3.56
CA VAL A 158 9.69 -7.18 3.57
C VAL A 158 9.43 -5.67 3.60
N GLU A 159 10.21 -4.92 4.37
CA GLU A 159 10.17 -3.46 4.38
C GLU A 159 10.52 -2.89 3.01
N ASP A 160 11.58 -3.40 2.37
CA ASP A 160 11.93 -3.06 0.98
C ASP A 160 10.78 -3.38 0.03
N VAL A 161 10.14 -4.55 0.12
CA VAL A 161 8.95 -4.87 -0.71
C VAL A 161 7.80 -3.90 -0.45
N PHE A 162 7.56 -3.53 0.79
CA PHE A 162 6.49 -2.64 1.19
C PHE A 162 6.69 -1.20 0.68
N ASP A 163 7.93 -0.70 0.75
CA ASP A 163 8.29 0.66 0.36
C ASP A 163 8.51 0.80 -1.15
N THR A 164 9.13 -0.21 -1.76
CA THR A 164 9.41 -0.26 -3.20
C THR A 164 8.16 -0.75 -3.92
N GLY A 165 7.10 0.06 -3.96
CA GLY A 165 5.76 -0.49 -4.18
C GLY A 165 4.61 0.46 -4.54
N GLY A 166 3.79 -0.01 -5.49
CA GLY A 166 2.36 0.33 -5.54
C GLY A 166 1.60 -0.31 -4.37
N GLU A 167 0.29 -0.09 -4.30
CA GLU A 167 -0.58 -0.75 -3.30
C GLU A 167 -0.43 -2.28 -3.32
N GLY A 168 -0.22 -2.88 -4.50
CA GLY A 168 -0.04 -4.32 -4.65
C GLY A 168 1.14 -4.89 -3.87
N ASN A 169 2.30 -4.23 -3.88
CA ASN A 169 3.47 -4.72 -3.15
C ASN A 169 3.30 -4.57 -1.64
N ARG A 170 2.65 -3.47 -1.19
CA ARG A 170 2.31 -3.28 0.22
C ARG A 170 1.43 -4.41 0.73
N VAL A 171 0.42 -4.77 -0.05
CA VAL A 171 -0.49 -5.89 0.25
C VAL A 171 0.26 -7.23 0.28
N VAL A 172 1.20 -7.47 -0.64
CA VAL A 172 2.05 -8.67 -0.61
C VAL A 172 2.95 -8.71 0.63
N ALA A 173 3.62 -7.61 0.97
CA ALA A 173 4.44 -7.53 2.18
C ALA A 173 3.62 -7.87 3.44
N LEU A 174 2.37 -7.40 3.53
CA LEU A 174 1.46 -7.75 4.62
C LEU A 174 1.10 -9.24 4.61
N ALA A 175 0.87 -9.86 3.46
CA ALA A 175 0.66 -11.31 3.37
C ALA A 175 1.89 -12.10 3.85
N LEU A 176 3.10 -11.66 3.51
CA LEU A 176 4.34 -12.28 3.96
C LEU A 176 4.47 -12.19 5.49
N ILE A 177 4.09 -11.04 6.09
CA ILE A 177 4.05 -10.87 7.55
C ILE A 177 2.98 -11.75 8.19
N GLU A 178 1.76 -11.82 7.62
CA GLU A 178 0.71 -12.70 8.13
C GLU A 178 1.13 -14.18 8.09
N ARG A 179 1.97 -14.57 7.12
CA ARG A 179 2.55 -15.91 7.02
C ARG A 179 3.66 -16.16 8.04
N ASP A 180 4.62 -15.24 8.14
CA ASP A 180 5.71 -15.30 9.10
C ASP A 180 5.79 -13.98 9.89
N PRO A 181 5.10 -13.90 11.05
CA PRO A 181 4.98 -12.65 11.78
C PRO A 181 6.30 -12.10 12.34
N ARG A 182 7.38 -12.91 12.31
CA ARG A 182 8.74 -12.47 12.66
C ARG A 182 9.34 -11.52 11.63
N LEU A 183 8.76 -11.45 10.43
CA LEU A 183 9.17 -10.51 9.38
C LEU A 183 8.62 -9.09 9.60
N ALA A 184 7.74 -8.90 10.58
CA ALA A 184 7.16 -7.59 10.85
C ALA A 184 8.20 -6.59 11.38
N THR A 185 8.15 -5.37 10.88
CA THR A 185 8.75 -4.20 11.53
C THR A 185 7.65 -3.28 12.04
N LEU A 186 7.91 -2.56 13.15
CA LEU A 186 6.94 -1.62 13.70
C LEU A 186 6.53 -0.55 12.67
N GLU A 187 7.47 -0.08 11.85
CA GLU A 187 7.19 0.96 10.86
C GLU A 187 6.27 0.46 9.74
N VAL A 188 6.49 -0.75 9.19
CA VAL A 188 5.58 -1.35 8.21
C VAL A 188 4.16 -1.50 8.80
N LEU A 189 4.05 -2.02 10.03
CA LEU A 189 2.75 -2.19 10.69
C LEU A 189 2.03 -0.85 10.91
N LYS A 190 2.74 0.19 11.38
CA LYS A 190 2.16 1.53 11.57
C LYS A 190 1.75 2.15 10.25
N GLN A 191 2.58 2.08 9.21
CA GLN A 191 2.27 2.62 7.89
C GLN A 191 1.05 1.94 7.28
N ALA A 192 0.97 0.61 7.37
CA ALA A 192 -0.15 -0.17 6.82
C ALA A 192 -1.47 0.06 7.56
N THR A 193 -1.43 0.42 8.84
CA THR A 193 -2.63 0.64 9.68
C THR A 193 -3.08 2.10 9.68
N VAL A 194 -2.15 3.04 9.88
CA VAL A 194 -2.43 4.47 10.03
C VAL A 194 -2.46 5.20 8.69
N HIS A 195 -1.52 4.86 7.80
CA HIS A 195 -1.35 5.50 6.50
C HIS A 195 -1.71 4.55 5.35
N SER A 196 -2.69 3.68 5.59
CA SER A 196 -3.20 2.74 4.60
C SER A 196 -3.71 3.46 3.36
N ARG A 197 -3.40 2.97 2.16
CA ARG A 197 -3.93 3.52 0.90
C ARG A 197 -5.33 3.00 0.60
N SER A 198 -5.79 1.97 1.32
CA SER A 198 -7.11 1.41 1.16
C SER A 198 -7.65 0.70 2.39
N SER A 199 -8.97 0.50 2.46
CA SER A 199 -9.60 -0.29 3.52
C SER A 199 -9.14 -1.76 3.53
N PHE A 200 -8.79 -2.31 2.35
CA PHE A 200 -8.27 -3.67 2.22
C PHE A 200 -6.87 -3.76 2.82
N GLU A 201 -5.98 -2.83 2.45
CA GLU A 201 -4.65 -2.72 3.03
C GLU A 201 -4.72 -2.49 4.54
N GLN A 202 -5.61 -1.60 5.02
CA GLN A 202 -5.76 -1.34 6.45
C GLN A 202 -6.19 -2.59 7.23
N TYR A 203 -7.12 -3.37 6.68
CA TYR A 203 -7.55 -4.62 7.29
C TYR A 203 -6.38 -5.58 7.44
N HIS A 204 -5.61 -5.81 6.38
CA HIS A 204 -4.43 -6.69 6.44
C HIS A 204 -3.29 -6.09 7.27
N GLY A 205 -3.16 -4.76 7.33
CA GLY A 205 -2.23 -4.09 8.22
C GLY A 205 -2.54 -4.39 9.68
N LEU A 206 -3.82 -4.37 10.06
CA LEU A 206 -4.28 -4.74 11.40
C LEU A 206 -4.13 -6.24 11.65
N SER A 207 -4.47 -7.10 10.69
CA SER A 207 -4.31 -8.56 10.83
C SER A 207 -2.84 -8.97 10.98
N ALA A 208 -1.94 -8.39 10.17
CA ALA A 208 -0.50 -8.56 10.30
C ALA A 208 0.02 -8.06 11.66
N ALA A 209 -0.48 -6.90 12.11
CA ALA A 209 -0.12 -6.33 13.41
C ALA A 209 -0.54 -7.22 14.57
N GLU A 210 -1.77 -7.75 14.54
CA GLU A 210 -2.28 -8.72 15.52
C GLU A 210 -1.41 -9.98 15.57
N ALA A 211 -1.11 -10.57 14.41
CA ALA A 211 -0.27 -11.77 14.32
C ALA A 211 1.17 -11.53 14.81
N ALA A 212 1.71 -10.33 14.62
CA ALA A 212 3.07 -9.97 14.99
C ALA A 212 3.27 -9.68 16.48
N LEU A 213 2.21 -9.42 17.25
CA LEU A 213 2.30 -9.04 18.67
C LEU A 213 3.26 -9.91 19.50
N PRO A 214 3.24 -11.26 19.41
CA PRO A 214 4.14 -12.10 20.21
C PRO A 214 5.62 -11.91 19.91
N PHE A 215 5.97 -11.36 18.75
CA PHE A 215 7.33 -11.19 18.26
C PHE A 215 7.85 -9.75 18.40
N LEU A 216 6.98 -8.80 18.73
CA LEU A 216 7.35 -7.41 18.98
C LEU A 216 7.91 -7.23 20.39
N SER A 217 8.84 -6.28 20.54
CA SER A 217 9.30 -5.84 21.86
C SER A 217 8.15 -5.20 22.65
N PRO A 218 8.18 -5.19 24.00
CA PRO A 218 7.17 -4.51 24.80
C PRO A 218 6.99 -3.03 24.41
N ASP A 219 8.08 -2.32 24.13
CA ASP A 219 8.03 -0.92 23.69
C ASP A 219 7.35 -0.76 22.33
N ASP A 220 7.61 -1.67 21.39
CA ASP A 220 6.98 -1.64 20.07
C ASP A 220 5.50 -2.01 20.13
N ARG A 221 5.11 -2.94 21.01
CA ARG A 221 3.69 -3.23 21.27
C ARG A 221 2.97 -2.01 21.81
N LEU A 222 3.58 -1.25 22.72
CA LEU A 222 3.01 0.00 23.23
C LEU A 222 2.92 1.10 22.16
N ARG A 223 3.95 1.25 21.32
CA ARG A 223 3.92 2.19 20.20
C ARG A 223 2.83 1.84 19.18
N LEU A 224 2.69 0.55 18.85
CA LEU A 224 1.63 0.05 17.98
C LEU A 224 0.25 0.24 18.61
N ARG A 225 0.08 -0.07 19.89
CA ARG A 225 -1.16 0.14 20.65
C ARG A 225 -1.65 1.58 20.52
N ARG A 226 -0.78 2.58 20.80
CA ARG A 226 -1.13 4.01 20.68
C ARG A 226 -1.58 4.38 19.27
N ALA A 227 -0.93 3.83 18.24
CA ALA A 227 -1.33 4.04 16.86
C ALA A 227 -2.75 3.47 16.58
N VAL A 228 -3.06 2.28 17.12
CA VAL A 228 -4.38 1.65 16.97
C VAL A 228 -5.46 2.37 17.79
N GLU A 229 -5.15 2.89 18.98
CA GLU A 229 -6.07 3.71 19.77
C GLU A 229 -6.50 4.97 19.02
N ALA A 230 -5.55 5.68 18.40
CA ALA A 230 -5.84 6.86 17.59
C ALA A 230 -6.78 6.54 16.41
N LEU A 231 -6.67 5.33 15.85
CA LEU A 231 -7.53 4.87 14.76
C LEU A 231 -8.98 4.64 15.20
N LEU A 232 -9.24 4.22 16.45
CA LEU A 232 -10.61 3.98 16.95
C LEU A 232 -11.42 5.27 17.15
N ILE A 233 -10.72 6.37 17.42
CA ILE A 233 -11.33 7.72 17.49
C ILE A 233 -11.55 8.28 16.07
N GLY A 234 -10.80 7.77 15.08
CA GLY A 234 -10.76 8.27 13.71
C GLY A 234 -11.24 7.26 12.63
N PRO A 235 -10.46 7.04 11.56
CA PRO A 235 -10.94 6.58 10.23
C PRO A 235 -11.32 5.09 10.11
N LEU A 236 -11.53 4.37 11.21
CA LEU A 236 -11.84 2.94 11.20
C LEU A 236 -13.29 2.63 10.82
N GLY A 237 -13.76 3.01 9.63
CA GLY A 237 -15.06 2.59 9.07
C GLY A 237 -16.25 2.60 10.05
N ASP A 238 -17.25 1.76 9.82
CA ASP A 238 -18.39 1.59 10.72
C ASP A 238 -18.03 0.79 11.97
N SER A 239 -18.82 0.98 13.04
CA SER A 239 -18.66 0.37 14.37
C SER A 239 -18.63 -1.17 14.37
N SER A 240 -19.25 -1.79 13.37
CA SER A 240 -19.33 -3.24 13.16
C SER A 240 -18.32 -3.79 12.15
N SER A 241 -17.44 -2.95 11.59
CA SER A 241 -16.48 -3.40 10.59
C SER A 241 -15.43 -4.35 11.19
N ASP A 242 -15.02 -5.35 10.41
CA ASP A 242 -13.99 -6.32 10.82
C ASP A 242 -12.69 -5.63 11.26
N ARG A 243 -12.35 -4.49 10.64
CA ARG A 243 -11.22 -3.65 11.02
C ARG A 243 -11.28 -3.20 12.48
N ARG A 244 -12.44 -2.71 12.95
CA ARG A 244 -12.60 -2.33 14.37
C ARG A 244 -12.53 -3.54 15.28
N THR A 245 -13.05 -4.69 14.84
CA THR A 245 -12.95 -5.94 15.60
C THR A 245 -11.49 -6.36 15.81
N VAL A 246 -10.67 -6.36 14.75
CA VAL A 246 -9.23 -6.66 14.83
C VAL A 246 -8.52 -5.63 15.72
N ALA A 247 -8.79 -4.33 15.52
CA ALA A 247 -8.20 -3.27 16.32
C ALA A 247 -8.45 -3.44 17.83
N ARG A 248 -9.69 -3.79 18.23
CA ARG A 248 -10.01 -4.04 19.65
C ARG A 248 -9.23 -5.23 20.21
N ARG A 249 -9.09 -6.33 19.47
CA ARG A 249 -8.30 -7.49 19.91
C ARG A 249 -6.84 -7.14 20.14
N ILE A 250 -6.25 -6.28 19.29
CA ILE A 250 -4.89 -5.76 19.50
C ILE A 250 -4.80 -4.98 20.82
N LEU A 251 -5.78 -4.11 21.11
CA LEU A 251 -5.80 -3.35 22.35
C LEU A 251 -5.96 -4.26 23.57
N ASP A 252 -6.86 -5.24 23.51
CA ASP A 252 -7.05 -6.19 24.61
C ASP A 252 -5.77 -7.00 24.88
N ALA A 253 -5.10 -7.47 23.81
CA ALA A 253 -3.86 -8.25 23.92
C ALA A 253 -2.66 -7.44 24.46
N THR A 254 -2.65 -6.12 24.29
CA THR A 254 -1.55 -5.23 24.72
C THR A 254 -1.80 -4.57 26.08
N ARG A 255 -2.94 -4.82 26.72
CA ARG A 255 -3.33 -4.21 28.00
C ARG A 255 -2.31 -4.45 29.12
N ALA A 256 -1.79 -5.66 29.25
CA ALA A 256 -0.83 -6.01 30.29
C ALA A 256 0.53 -5.29 30.14
N ASP A 257 0.88 -4.84 28.92
CA ASP A 257 2.09 -4.04 28.71
C ASP A 257 1.90 -2.60 29.18
N GLU A 258 0.68 -2.05 29.06
CA GLU A 258 0.33 -0.72 29.54
C GLU A 258 0.33 -0.64 31.07
N GLU A 259 -0.30 -1.63 31.73
CA GLU A 259 -0.36 -1.72 33.19
C GLU A 259 1.06 -1.81 33.80
N ARG A 260 1.97 -2.57 33.17
CA ARG A 260 3.39 -2.65 33.59
C ARG A 260 4.15 -1.33 33.49
N VAL A 261 3.77 -0.42 32.57
CA VAL A 261 4.37 0.92 32.48
C VAL A 261 3.72 1.89 33.46
N GLY A 262 2.42 1.76 33.71
CA GLY A 262 1.69 2.55 34.70
C GLY A 262 2.15 2.31 36.15
N ASP A 263 2.47 1.05 36.49
CA ASP A 263 2.96 0.68 37.83
C ASP A 263 4.44 1.03 38.08
N GLY A 264 5.16 1.43 37.02
CA GLY A 264 6.57 1.87 37.08
C GLY A 264 6.76 3.35 37.44
N VAL A 265 5.70 4.08 37.78
CA VAL A 265 5.81 5.47 38.28
C VAL A 265 6.51 5.43 39.63
N VAL A 266 7.80 5.79 39.63
CA VAL A 266 8.60 5.99 40.83
C VAL A 266 7.82 6.92 41.78
N PRO A 267 7.53 6.51 43.03
CA PRO A 267 6.92 7.42 43.98
C PRO A 267 7.83 8.63 44.12
N GLY A 268 7.28 9.83 43.86
CA GLY A 268 8.01 11.08 44.02
C GLY A 268 8.64 11.14 45.41
N PRO A 269 9.83 11.77 45.54
CA PRO A 269 10.48 11.89 46.84
C PRO A 269 9.49 12.49 47.84
N PRO A 270 9.46 11.99 49.09
CA PRO A 270 8.51 12.46 50.09
C PRO A 270 8.61 13.99 50.19
N GLU A 271 7.48 14.67 50.02
CA GLU A 271 7.39 16.11 50.28
C GLU A 271 7.79 16.35 51.74
N ASP A 272 8.93 17.00 51.92
CA ASP A 272 9.38 17.49 53.21
C ASP A 272 8.39 18.57 53.66
N ARG A 273 7.42 18.18 54.50
CA ARG A 273 6.52 19.11 55.18
C ARG A 273 7.30 19.76 56.32
N GLY A 274 7.88 20.92 56.03
CA GLY A 274 8.30 21.90 57.04
C GLY A 274 7.12 22.54 57.75
#